data_AF-A0A524JW58-F1
#
_entry.id   AF-A0A524JW58-F1
#
_cell.length_a   1.000
_cell.length_b   1.000
_cell.length_c   1.000
_cell.angle_alpha   90.00
_cell.angle_beta   90.00
_cell.angle_gamma   90.00
#
_symmetry.space_group_name_H-M   'P 1'
#
loop_
_entity.id
_entity.type
_entity.pdbx_description
1 polymer ?
#
loop_
_entity_poly.entity_id
_entity_poly.type
_entity_poly.pdbx_seq_one_letter_code
_entity_poly.pdbx_strand_id
1 'polypeptide(L)'
;MDEPALGCGKRFCGFRVPQRPNFEYFLSYGIPGKLEGERYKKTPEIVKQIVAKWPNWQAPARYLVLKRWDKMVETDWPEAAVFFARPDILSGLFTLANFEETDPYGVITPFSAGCGTVIQYPFLENQQENPKCVLGMFDVSARPCVQADELTFAAPMKKFARMIHNLEESFVITRSWEKVMRRLENLD
;
A
#
# COMPACT_ATOMS: atom_id res chain seq x y z
N MET A 1 11.86 -10.89 -8.03
CA MET A 1 10.78 -11.75 -8.54
C MET A 1 10.59 -11.47 -10.01
N ASP A 2 10.55 -12.52 -10.82
CA ASP A 2 10.34 -12.43 -12.27
C ASP A 2 8.85 -12.39 -12.60
N GLU A 3 8.51 -11.87 -13.77
CA GLU A 3 7.11 -11.72 -14.22
C GLU A 3 6.23 -12.96 -14.00
N PRO A 4 6.65 -14.21 -14.26
CA PRO A 4 5.80 -15.39 -14.07
C PRO A 4 5.35 -15.63 -12.62
N ALA A 5 6.17 -15.26 -11.63
CA ALA A 5 5.95 -15.57 -10.21
C ALA A 5 4.89 -14.68 -9.53
N LEU A 6 4.44 -13.61 -10.19
CA LEU A 6 3.63 -12.56 -9.60
C LEU A 6 2.11 -12.76 -9.70
N GLY A 7 1.64 -13.79 -10.41
CA GLY A 7 0.20 -14.11 -10.52
C GLY A 7 -0.67 -12.90 -10.89
N CYS A 8 -1.73 -12.63 -10.12
CA CYS A 8 -2.63 -11.48 -10.29
C CYS A 8 -1.99 -10.13 -9.91
N GLY A 9 -0.89 -10.13 -9.16
CA GLY A 9 -0.17 -8.93 -8.72
C GLY A 9 0.64 -8.23 -9.81
N LYS A 10 0.88 -8.89 -10.96
CA LYS A 10 1.70 -8.37 -12.08
C LYS A 10 1.30 -6.96 -12.51
N ARG A 11 0.00 -6.72 -12.65
CA ARG A 11 -0.54 -5.41 -13.07
C ARG A 11 -0.14 -4.29 -12.10
N PHE A 12 -0.22 -4.57 -10.80
CA PHE A 12 0.14 -3.62 -9.74
C PHE A 12 1.65 -3.46 -9.56
N CYS A 13 2.46 -4.24 -10.28
CA CYS A 13 3.91 -4.12 -10.32
C CYS A 13 4.40 -3.39 -11.58
N GLY A 14 3.50 -2.91 -12.46
CA GLY A 14 3.86 -2.20 -13.69
C GLY A 14 4.26 -3.13 -14.84
N PHE A 15 4.12 -4.45 -14.69
CA PHE A 15 4.31 -5.39 -15.78
C PHE A 15 3.08 -5.42 -16.70
N ARG A 16 3.30 -5.45 -18.02
CA ARG A 16 2.23 -5.44 -19.00
C ARG A 16 1.50 -6.77 -18.98
N VAL A 17 0.25 -6.76 -18.50
CA VAL A 17 -0.66 -7.90 -18.56
C VAL A 17 -1.94 -7.49 -19.27
N PRO A 18 -2.45 -8.30 -20.22
CA PRO A 18 -3.73 -8.03 -20.84
C PRO A 18 -4.84 -8.08 -19.79
N GLN A 19 -5.84 -7.21 -19.96
CA GLN A 19 -6.98 -7.19 -19.05
C GLN A 19 -7.79 -8.49 -19.21
N ARG A 20 -8.16 -9.11 -18.09
CA ARG A 20 -9.02 -10.29 -18.11
C ARG A 20 -10.35 -9.95 -18.80
N PRO A 21 -10.85 -10.78 -19.73
CA PRO A 21 -12.20 -10.61 -20.27
C PRO A 21 -13.25 -10.56 -19.16
N ASN A 22 -14.26 -9.70 -19.31
CA ASN A 22 -15.36 -9.52 -18.35
C ASN A 22 -14.91 -9.09 -16.94
N PHE A 23 -13.76 -8.41 -16.81
CA PHE A 23 -13.28 -7.93 -15.51
C PHE A 23 -14.31 -7.03 -14.80
N GLU A 24 -15.06 -6.24 -15.55
CA GLU A 24 -16.14 -5.40 -15.01
C GLU A 24 -17.25 -6.20 -14.34
N TYR A 25 -17.53 -7.41 -14.83
CA TYR A 25 -18.51 -8.32 -14.25
C TYR A 25 -17.89 -9.08 -13.07
N PHE A 26 -16.63 -9.52 -13.21
CA PHE A 26 -15.88 -10.16 -12.13
C PHE A 26 -15.83 -9.27 -10.88
N LEU A 27 -15.49 -7.99 -11.01
CA LEU A 27 -15.40 -7.09 -9.84
C LEU A 27 -16.78 -6.61 -9.33
N SER A 28 -17.86 -6.88 -10.08
CA SER A 28 -19.23 -6.52 -9.71
C SER A 28 -20.09 -7.76 -9.45
N TYR A 29 -21.27 -7.87 -10.06
CA TYR A 29 -22.24 -8.91 -9.73
C TYR A 29 -22.04 -10.25 -10.46
N GLY A 30 -20.99 -10.38 -11.27
CA GLY A 30 -20.70 -11.58 -12.04
C GLY A 30 -21.58 -11.75 -13.28
N ILE A 31 -21.57 -12.96 -13.85
CA ILE A 31 -22.44 -13.38 -14.95
C ILE A 31 -23.09 -14.70 -14.53
N PRO A 32 -24.43 -14.79 -14.38
CA PRO A 32 -25.11 -16.00 -13.94
C PRO A 32 -24.69 -17.25 -14.72
N GLY A 33 -24.28 -18.30 -14.01
CA GLY A 33 -23.83 -19.56 -14.58
C GLY A 33 -22.49 -19.52 -15.34
N LYS A 34 -21.78 -18.39 -15.36
CA LYS A 34 -20.52 -18.24 -16.12
C LYS A 34 -19.36 -17.67 -15.31
N LEU A 35 -19.62 -16.69 -14.45
CA LEU A 35 -18.59 -15.96 -13.71
C LEU A 35 -19.14 -15.53 -12.36
N GLU A 36 -18.53 -16.01 -11.29
CA GLU A 36 -18.79 -15.45 -9.96
C GLU A 36 -18.25 -14.02 -9.88
N GLY A 37 -19.02 -13.13 -9.26
CA GLY A 37 -18.66 -11.74 -9.05
C GLY A 37 -18.25 -11.49 -7.61
N GLU A 38 -17.14 -10.78 -7.42
CA GLU A 38 -16.61 -10.35 -6.12
C GLU A 38 -17.54 -9.37 -5.39
N ARG A 39 -18.40 -8.67 -6.13
CA ARG A 39 -19.34 -7.66 -5.62
C ARG A 39 -18.67 -6.51 -4.86
N TYR A 40 -17.40 -6.23 -5.16
CA TYR A 40 -16.70 -5.06 -4.62
C TYR A 40 -17.24 -3.75 -5.20
N LYS A 41 -17.86 -3.81 -6.39
CA LYS A 41 -18.56 -2.70 -7.02
C LYS A 41 -19.99 -3.09 -7.39
N LYS A 42 -20.88 -2.10 -7.34
CA LYS A 42 -22.31 -2.30 -7.57
C LYS A 42 -22.63 -2.71 -9.02
N THR A 43 -21.98 -2.08 -10.00
CA THR A 43 -22.27 -2.34 -11.42
C THR A 43 -20.99 -2.38 -12.28
N PRO A 44 -21.01 -3.08 -13.43
CA PRO A 44 -19.93 -3.09 -14.41
C PRO A 44 -19.52 -1.70 -14.90
N GLU A 45 -20.47 -0.76 -15.04
CA GLU A 45 -20.21 0.61 -15.49
C GLU A 45 -19.31 1.36 -14.50
N ILE A 46 -19.55 1.18 -13.21
CA ILE A 46 -18.68 1.73 -12.16
C ILE A 46 -17.26 1.15 -12.29
N VAL A 47 -17.14 -0.15 -12.54
CA VAL A 47 -15.83 -0.79 -12.73
C VAL A 47 -15.11 -0.22 -13.95
N LYS A 48 -15.80 -0.05 -15.09
CA LYS A 48 -15.23 0.56 -16.30
C LYS A 48 -14.71 1.97 -16.03
N GLN A 49 -15.46 2.80 -15.30
CA GLN A 49 -15.03 4.15 -14.93
C GLN A 49 -13.79 4.15 -14.02
N ILE A 50 -13.70 3.19 -13.08
CA ILE A 50 -12.52 3.04 -12.21
C ILE A 50 -11.31 2.60 -13.03
N VAL A 51 -11.46 1.57 -13.88
CA VAL A 51 -10.38 1.05 -14.72
C VAL A 51 -9.87 2.11 -15.69
N ALA A 52 -10.74 2.96 -16.22
CA ALA A 52 -10.35 4.09 -17.08
C ALA A 52 -9.48 5.13 -16.36
N LYS A 53 -9.59 5.23 -15.03
CA LYS A 53 -8.79 6.13 -14.17
C LYS A 53 -7.57 5.44 -13.55
N TRP A 54 -7.38 4.14 -13.77
CA TRP A 54 -6.24 3.45 -13.19
C TRP A 54 -4.92 4.03 -13.73
N PRO A 55 -3.90 4.17 -12.88
CA PRO A 55 -2.61 4.67 -13.32
C PRO A 55 -2.06 3.82 -14.46
N ASN A 56 -1.75 4.47 -15.57
CA ASN A 56 -1.05 3.85 -16.68
C ASN A 56 0.45 4.05 -16.47
N TRP A 57 1.12 3.01 -16.00
CA TRP A 57 2.56 3.05 -15.71
C TRP A 57 3.22 1.73 -16.08
N GLN A 58 4.54 1.78 -16.28
CA GLN A 58 5.35 0.62 -16.63
C GLN A 58 6.47 0.48 -15.62
N ALA A 59 6.76 -0.77 -15.23
CA ALA A 59 7.89 -1.10 -14.37
C ALA A 59 9.18 -0.54 -15.00
N PRO A 60 10.03 0.17 -14.23
CA PRO A 60 11.25 0.76 -14.77
C PRO A 60 12.33 -0.29 -15.06
N ALA A 61 12.16 -1.51 -14.55
CA ALA A 61 13.11 -2.61 -14.68
C ALA A 61 12.42 -3.96 -14.83
N ARG A 62 13.19 -4.98 -15.20
CA ARG A 62 12.72 -6.36 -15.40
C ARG A 62 12.27 -7.06 -14.11
N TYR A 63 12.82 -6.65 -12.97
CA TYR A 63 12.65 -7.35 -11.71
C TYR A 63 12.06 -6.42 -10.65
N LEU A 64 11.09 -6.95 -9.90
CA LEU A 64 10.70 -6.38 -8.62
C LEU A 64 11.55 -7.02 -7.52
N VAL A 65 12.25 -6.20 -6.74
CA VAL A 65 13.04 -6.64 -5.60
C VAL A 65 12.30 -6.26 -4.33
N LEU A 66 11.90 -7.26 -3.54
CA LEU A 66 11.38 -7.08 -2.20
C LEU A 66 12.44 -7.59 -1.23
N LYS A 67 12.89 -6.71 -0.32
CA LYS A 67 14.00 -6.99 0.57
C LYS A 67 13.61 -6.59 1.98
N ARG A 68 13.87 -7.47 2.96
CA ARG A 68 13.69 -7.12 4.36
C ARG A 68 14.71 -6.05 4.74
N TRP A 69 14.29 -5.11 5.59
CA TRP A 69 15.12 -3.99 6.01
C TRP A 69 16.46 -4.43 6.60
N ASP A 70 16.46 -5.47 7.43
CA ASP A 70 17.65 -6.04 8.08
C ASP A 70 18.62 -6.77 7.13
N LYS A 71 18.29 -6.87 5.84
CA LYS A 71 19.15 -7.46 4.81
C LYS A 71 19.69 -6.43 3.83
N MET A 72 19.28 -5.16 3.96
CA MET A 72 19.70 -4.08 3.05
C MET A 72 21.22 -3.88 3.12
N VAL A 73 21.80 -3.46 2.00
CA VAL A 73 23.20 -3.05 1.87
C VAL A 73 23.25 -1.60 1.41
N GLU A 74 24.39 -0.93 1.59
CA GLU A 74 24.54 0.50 1.28
C GLU A 74 24.22 0.87 -0.18
N THR A 75 24.37 -0.08 -1.11
CA THR A 75 24.06 0.12 -2.53
C THR A 75 22.58 -0.05 -2.87
N ASP A 76 21.74 -0.45 -1.91
CA ASP A 76 20.30 -0.57 -2.16
C ASP A 76 19.63 0.80 -2.13
N TRP A 77 18.79 1.06 -3.13
CA TRP A 77 18.01 2.28 -3.24
C TRP A 77 16.51 1.96 -3.35
N PRO A 78 15.81 1.73 -2.21
CA PRO A 78 14.41 1.36 -2.24
C PRO A 78 13.53 2.50 -2.78
N GLU A 79 12.40 2.14 -3.40
CA GLU A 79 11.38 3.11 -3.82
C GLU A 79 10.35 3.38 -2.71
N ALA A 80 10.14 2.41 -1.82
CA ALA A 80 9.25 2.53 -0.68
C ALA A 80 9.67 1.61 0.48
N ALA A 81 9.33 2.01 1.70
CA ALA A 81 9.35 1.17 2.89
C ALA A 81 7.93 0.70 3.21
N VAL A 82 7.75 -0.60 3.47
CA VAL A 82 6.44 -1.21 3.74
C VAL A 82 6.45 -1.85 5.12
N PHE A 83 5.48 -1.46 5.95
CA PHE A 83 5.25 -1.98 7.28
C PHE A 83 4.00 -2.84 7.27
N PHE A 84 4.09 -4.04 7.85
CA PHE A 84 2.93 -4.82 8.28
C PHE A 84 2.80 -4.59 9.78
N ALA A 85 1.67 -4.02 10.19
CA ALA A 85 1.59 -3.40 11.51
C ALA A 85 0.18 -3.45 12.09
N ARG A 86 0.13 -3.60 13.42
CA ARG A 86 -1.08 -3.47 14.24
C ARG A 86 -1.54 -2.00 14.35
N PRO A 87 -2.81 -1.73 14.69
CA PRO A 87 -3.38 -0.38 14.74
C PRO A 87 -2.56 0.65 15.54
N ASP A 88 -1.96 0.25 16.66
CA ASP A 88 -1.17 1.15 17.49
C ASP A 88 0.14 1.60 16.81
N ILE A 89 0.85 0.69 16.15
CA ILE A 89 2.01 1.03 15.31
C ILE A 89 1.58 1.90 14.11
N LEU A 90 0.46 1.56 13.46
CA LEU A 90 -0.08 2.34 12.35
C LEU A 90 -0.43 3.77 12.78
N SER A 91 -0.95 3.96 13.99
CA SER A 91 -1.23 5.29 14.53
C SER A 91 0.04 6.15 14.63
N GLY A 92 1.15 5.55 15.07
CA GLY A 92 2.45 6.23 15.12
C GLY A 92 2.97 6.60 13.75
N LEU A 93 2.96 5.65 12.81
CA LEU A 93 3.37 5.89 11.42
C LEU A 93 2.51 6.98 10.75
N PHE A 94 1.19 6.95 10.98
CA PHE A 94 0.25 7.94 10.49
C PHE A 94 0.55 9.33 11.03
N THR A 95 0.73 9.47 12.35
CA THR A 95 1.03 10.77 12.95
C THR A 95 2.38 11.30 12.48
N LEU A 96 3.40 10.43 12.39
CA LEU A 96 4.72 10.83 11.93
C LEU A 96 4.72 11.29 10.47
N ALA A 97 3.97 10.62 9.60
CA ALA A 97 3.83 11.00 8.19
C ALA A 97 3.15 12.36 7.96
N ASN A 98 2.45 12.88 8.98
CA ASN A 98 1.79 14.18 8.93
C ASN A 98 2.49 15.24 9.81
N PHE A 99 3.58 14.90 10.49
CA PHE A 99 4.19 15.76 11.51
C PHE A 99 4.63 17.13 10.97
N GLU A 100 5.23 17.14 9.78
CA GLU A 100 5.71 18.36 9.10
C GLU A 100 4.75 18.85 8.00
N GLU A 101 3.59 18.22 7.83
CA GLU A 101 2.67 18.50 6.73
C GLU A 101 1.59 19.49 7.15
N THR A 102 1.28 20.45 6.28
CA THR A 102 0.10 21.31 6.44
C THR A 102 -1.14 20.74 5.73
N ASP A 103 -0.94 19.88 4.73
CA ASP A 103 -2.00 19.13 4.06
C ASP A 103 -2.45 17.95 4.96
N PRO A 104 -3.73 17.89 5.39
CA PRO A 104 -4.23 16.78 6.21
C PRO A 104 -4.30 15.44 5.45
N TYR A 105 -4.02 15.43 4.15
CA TYR A 105 -4.02 14.23 3.30
C TYR A 105 -2.62 13.66 3.06
N GLY A 106 -1.67 13.83 4.00
CA GLY A 106 -0.33 13.25 3.93
C GLY A 106 -0.29 11.71 3.93
N VAL A 107 -1.42 11.06 4.24
CA VAL A 107 -1.66 9.62 4.12
C VAL A 107 -2.97 9.38 3.36
N ILE A 108 -2.97 8.46 2.40
CA ILE A 108 -4.14 8.08 1.60
C ILE A 108 -4.50 6.60 1.76
N THR A 109 -5.79 6.26 1.57
CA THR A 109 -6.31 4.88 1.61
C THR A 109 -7.09 4.58 0.33
N PRO A 110 -6.42 4.29 -0.80
CA PRO A 110 -7.08 4.08 -2.08
C PRO A 110 -7.82 2.74 -2.15
N PHE A 111 -8.96 2.68 -2.85
CA PHE A 111 -9.60 1.43 -3.22
C PHE A 111 -8.74 0.70 -4.27
N SER A 112 -8.00 -0.31 -3.84
CA SER A 112 -7.09 -1.08 -4.68
C SER A 112 -6.86 -2.48 -4.13
N ALA A 113 -6.26 -3.35 -4.93
CA ALA A 113 -5.80 -4.65 -4.46
C ALA A 113 -4.67 -4.50 -3.43
N GLY A 114 -4.43 -5.53 -2.62
CA GLY A 114 -3.33 -5.52 -1.65
C GLY A 114 -1.97 -5.17 -2.28
N CYS A 115 -1.63 -5.76 -3.43
CA CYS A 115 -0.42 -5.41 -4.19
C CYS A 115 -0.42 -3.94 -4.66
N GLY A 116 -1.58 -3.38 -4.98
CA GLY A 116 -1.70 -1.98 -5.38
C GLY A 116 -1.31 -1.03 -4.25
N THR A 117 -1.80 -1.28 -3.03
CA THR A 117 -1.49 -0.43 -1.87
C THR A 117 -0.06 -0.60 -1.36
N VAL A 118 0.58 -1.74 -1.61
CA VAL A 118 1.95 -2.05 -1.16
C VAL A 118 3.02 -1.68 -2.19
N ILE A 119 2.70 -1.72 -3.50
CA ILE A 119 3.68 -1.55 -4.58
C ILE A 119 3.32 -0.36 -5.46
N GLN A 120 2.17 -0.39 -6.13
CA GLN A 120 1.82 0.59 -7.16
C GLN A 120 1.74 2.02 -6.60
N TYR A 121 0.87 2.24 -5.62
CA TYR A 121 0.64 3.59 -5.09
C TYR A 121 1.89 4.20 -4.44
N PRO A 122 2.63 3.50 -3.54
CA PRO A 122 3.82 4.10 -2.96
C PRO A 122 4.92 4.37 -3.99
N PHE A 123 5.06 3.54 -5.03
CA PHE A 123 5.98 3.81 -6.14
C PHE A 123 5.60 5.08 -6.92
N LEU A 124 4.32 5.25 -7.27
CA LEU A 124 3.84 6.43 -7.99
C LEU A 124 3.90 7.70 -7.15
N GLU A 125 3.61 7.60 -5.85
CA GLU A 125 3.76 8.70 -4.89
C GLU A 125 5.23 9.11 -4.73
N ASN A 126 6.18 8.16 -4.80
CA ASN A 126 7.62 8.49 -4.76
C ASN A 126 8.07 9.38 -5.93
N GLN A 127 7.29 9.46 -7.01
CA GLN A 127 7.56 10.32 -8.16
C GLN A 127 7.00 11.74 -8.00
N GLN A 128 6.14 11.98 -7.01
CA GLN A 128 5.54 13.29 -6.77
C GLN A 128 6.50 14.23 -6.04
N GLU A 129 6.21 15.53 -6.11
CA GLU A 129 6.92 16.58 -5.36
C GLU A 129 6.59 16.51 -3.87
N ASN A 130 5.31 16.32 -3.53
CA ASN A 130 4.86 16.01 -2.17
C ASN A 130 4.22 14.62 -2.11
N PRO A 131 5.02 13.55 -1.90
CA PRO A 131 4.51 12.19 -1.81
C PRO A 131 3.54 12.01 -0.64
N LYS A 132 2.61 11.07 -0.78
CA LYS A 132 1.71 10.62 0.29
C LYS A 132 2.03 9.19 0.69
N CYS A 133 1.98 8.91 1.99
CA CYS A 133 2.04 7.54 2.47
C CYS A 133 0.72 6.81 2.16
N VAL A 134 0.75 5.49 2.10
CA VAL A 134 -0.40 4.67 1.71
C VAL A 134 -0.76 3.73 2.85
N LEU A 135 -1.97 3.89 3.40
CA LEU A 135 -2.57 2.90 4.29
C LEU A 135 -3.35 1.89 3.43
N GLY A 136 -3.12 0.61 3.65
CA GLY A 136 -3.53 -0.44 2.71
C GLY A 136 -3.89 -1.77 3.35
N MET A 137 -3.94 -2.81 2.51
CA MET A 137 -4.36 -4.16 2.90
C MET A 137 -5.81 -4.21 3.43
N PHE A 138 -6.70 -3.44 2.80
CA PHE A 138 -8.16 -3.50 3.01
C PHE A 138 -8.90 -4.31 1.93
N ASP A 139 -8.17 -4.78 0.92
CA ASP A 139 -8.69 -5.69 -0.09
C ASP A 139 -9.13 -7.01 0.55
N VAL A 140 -10.45 -7.29 0.53
CA VAL A 140 -11.02 -8.41 1.27
C VAL A 140 -10.56 -9.78 0.77
N SER A 141 -10.12 -9.89 -0.49
CA SER A 141 -9.49 -11.13 -0.99
C SER A 141 -8.01 -11.25 -0.59
N ALA A 142 -7.34 -10.15 -0.26
CA ALA A 142 -5.95 -10.16 0.23
C ALA A 142 -5.85 -10.20 1.76
N ARG A 143 -6.90 -9.79 2.49
CA ARG A 143 -6.98 -9.83 3.96
C ARG A 143 -6.55 -11.17 4.58
N PRO A 144 -6.94 -12.34 4.03
CA PRO A 144 -6.54 -13.63 4.58
C PRO A 144 -5.05 -13.95 4.44
N CYS A 145 -4.29 -13.17 3.67
CA CYS A 145 -2.86 -13.39 3.41
C CYS A 145 -1.93 -12.71 4.42
N VAL A 146 -2.47 -11.99 5.41
CA VAL A 146 -1.72 -11.32 6.50
C VAL A 146 -2.39 -11.63 7.84
N GLN A 147 -1.79 -11.22 8.97
CA GLN A 147 -2.39 -11.46 10.28
C GLN A 147 -3.72 -10.70 10.44
N ALA A 148 -4.62 -11.26 11.25
CA ALA A 148 -5.96 -10.73 11.46
C ALA A 148 -5.97 -9.28 11.96
N ASP A 149 -4.97 -8.92 12.77
CA ASP A 149 -4.76 -7.62 13.40
C ASP A 149 -3.76 -6.72 12.65
N GLU A 150 -3.26 -7.14 11.49
CA GLU A 150 -2.32 -6.37 10.68
C GLU A 150 -2.98 -5.69 9.49
N LEU A 151 -2.59 -4.44 9.23
CA LEU A 151 -2.74 -3.79 7.93
C LEU A 151 -1.35 -3.41 7.40
N THR A 152 -1.31 -2.76 6.24
CA THR A 152 -0.04 -2.26 5.69
C THR A 152 0.03 -0.75 5.70
N PHE A 153 1.20 -0.22 6.01
CA PHE A 153 1.57 1.18 5.78
C PHE A 153 2.76 1.21 4.82
N ALA A 154 2.62 1.85 3.68
CA ALA A 154 3.71 2.00 2.71
C ALA A 154 4.11 3.48 2.60
N ALA A 155 5.37 3.77 2.92
CA ALA A 155 5.96 5.10 2.84
C ALA A 155 6.85 5.19 1.59
N PRO A 156 6.55 6.09 0.63
CA PRO A 156 7.49 6.43 -0.43
C PRO A 156 8.82 6.88 0.17
N MET A 157 9.96 6.44 -0.37
CA MET A 157 11.25 6.70 0.29
C MET A 157 11.59 8.18 0.43
N LYS A 158 11.18 9.03 -0.52
CA LYS A 158 11.31 10.49 -0.39
C LYS A 158 10.66 11.03 0.88
N LYS A 159 9.46 10.54 1.22
CA LYS A 159 8.74 10.95 2.45
C LYS A 159 9.26 10.24 3.69
N PHE A 160 9.60 8.95 3.57
CA PHE A 160 10.13 8.18 4.68
C PHE A 160 11.42 8.79 5.24
N ALA A 161 12.32 9.28 4.38
CA ALA A 161 13.51 10.00 4.83
C ALA A 161 13.19 11.20 5.72
N ARG A 162 12.17 12.00 5.36
CA ARG A 162 11.72 13.14 6.17
C ARG A 162 11.08 12.69 7.49
N MET A 163 10.26 11.63 7.44
CA MET A 163 9.69 11.02 8.65
C MET A 163 10.77 10.60 9.66
N ILE A 164 11.85 9.98 9.18
CA ILE A 164 12.98 9.58 10.04
C ILE A 164 13.74 10.79 10.57
N HIS A 165 13.93 11.84 9.77
CA HIS A 165 14.60 13.06 10.23
C HIS A 165 13.84 13.75 11.38
N ASN A 166 12.51 13.70 11.34
CA ASN A 166 11.64 14.34 12.33
C ASN A 166 11.46 13.52 13.62
N LEU A 167 11.99 12.30 13.70
CA LEU A 167 11.61 11.32 14.73
C LEU A 167 11.93 11.82 16.14
N GLU A 168 13.13 12.39 16.34
CA GLU A 168 13.59 12.91 17.63
C GLU A 168 12.90 14.23 18.05
N GLU A 169 12.31 14.95 17.10
CA GLU A 169 11.55 16.19 17.37
C GLU A 169 10.04 15.96 17.47
N SER A 170 9.58 14.75 17.18
CA SER A 170 8.17 14.42 17.04
C SER A 170 7.49 13.99 18.35
N PHE A 171 6.19 13.68 18.24
CA PHE A 171 5.40 13.09 19.33
C PHE A 171 5.99 11.78 19.90
N VAL A 172 6.90 11.11 19.18
CA VAL A 172 7.54 9.86 19.60
C VAL A 172 8.28 10.00 20.94
N ILE A 173 8.84 11.18 21.24
CA ILE A 173 9.52 11.44 22.52
C ILE A 173 8.59 11.94 23.62
N THR A 174 7.27 11.91 23.40
CA THR A 174 6.29 12.50 24.32
C THR A 174 5.52 11.45 25.13
N ARG A 175 4.94 11.90 26.26
CA ARG A 175 4.07 11.09 27.12
C ARG A 175 2.87 10.48 26.38
N SER A 176 2.42 11.10 25.28
CA SER A 176 1.33 10.56 24.47
C SER A 176 1.74 9.25 23.80
N TRP A 177 2.94 9.20 23.21
CA TRP A 177 3.45 7.99 22.59
C TRP A 177 3.82 6.93 23.62
N GLU A 178 4.37 7.30 24.78
CA GLU A 178 4.64 6.36 25.88
C GLU A 178 3.40 5.56 26.31
N LYS A 179 2.20 6.17 26.27
CA LYS A 179 0.96 5.46 26.58
C LYS A 179 0.63 4.39 25.53
N VAL A 180 0.93 4.64 24.27
CA VAL A 180 0.77 3.67 23.18
C VAL A 180 1.81 2.56 23.29
N MET A 181 3.07 2.91 23.58
CA MET A 181 4.14 1.93 23.81
C MET A 181 3.79 0.95 24.95
N ARG A 182 3.24 1.46 26.06
CA ARG A 182 2.73 0.59 27.14
C ARG A 182 1.61 -0.35 26.70
N ARG A 183 0.78 0.03 25.71
CA ARG A 183 -0.23 -0.89 25.16
C ARG A 183 0.43 -2.01 24.37
N LEU A 184 1.47 -1.68 23.60
CA LEU A 184 2.23 -2.64 22.80
C LEU A 184 2.99 -3.66 23.66
N GLU A 185 3.62 -3.22 24.75
CA GLU A 185 4.34 -4.09 25.68
C GLU A 185 3.44 -5.10 26.41
N ASN A 186 2.16 -4.80 26.56
CA ASN A 186 1.18 -5.68 27.24
C ASN A 186 0.46 -6.65 26.27
N LEU A 187 0.84 -6.68 24.99
CA LEU A 187 0.25 -7.58 23.98
C LEU A 187 1.06 -8.86 23.74
N ASP A 188 2.22 -9.00 24.40
CA ASP A 188 3.08 -10.18 24.39
C ASP A 188 3.03 -10.91 25.76
#